data_AF-A0AAV9UTP0-F1
#
_entry.id   AF-A0AAV9UTP0-F1
#
_cell.length_a   1.000
_cell.length_b   1.000
_cell.length_c   1.000
_cell.angle_alpha   90.00
_cell.angle_beta   90.00
_cell.angle_gamma   90.00
#
_symmetry.space_group_name_H-M   'P 1'
#
loop_
_entity.id
_entity.type
_entity.pdbx_description
1 polymer ?
#
loop_
_entity_poly.entity_id
_entity_poly.type
_entity_poly.pdbx_seq_one_letter_code
_entity_poly.pdbx_strand_id
1 'polypeptide(L)'
;MGQHPTFRKNVTRAVPERSRRFIKKYLVAEIDRQDVKDVIEFMEERAEIHNEIVEWNCQDYCLEALEGLRENFLISDDDENYEDGIGKTKEYYGPG
;
A
#
# COMPACT_ATOMS: atom_id res chain seq x y z
N MET A 1 -1.05 29.09 -5.73
CA MET A 1 -2.14 28.51 -4.91
C MET A 1 -2.12 27.01 -5.15
N GLY A 2 -1.44 26.28 -4.28
CA GLY A 2 -1.33 24.81 -4.40
C GLY A 2 -2.67 24.19 -4.01
N GLN A 3 -3.29 23.47 -4.93
CA GLN A 3 -4.49 22.71 -4.65
C GLN A 3 -4.04 21.45 -3.90
N HIS A 4 -4.37 21.33 -2.62
CA HIS A 4 -4.10 20.10 -1.88
C HIS A 4 -4.92 18.98 -2.54
N PRO A 5 -4.31 17.90 -3.04
CA PRO A 5 -5.07 16.77 -3.52
C PRO A 5 -5.82 16.19 -2.31
N THR A 6 -7.15 16.18 -2.36
CA THR A 6 -7.94 15.40 -1.41
C THR A 6 -7.91 13.95 -1.87
N PHE A 7 -7.02 13.16 -1.29
CA PHE A 7 -6.98 11.73 -1.49
C PHE A 7 -8.23 11.06 -0.90
N ARG A 8 -8.75 10.10 -1.64
CA ARG A 8 -9.89 9.27 -1.24
C ARG A 8 -9.67 7.87 -1.77
N LYS A 9 -9.95 6.86 -0.94
CA LYS A 9 -9.91 5.44 -1.33
C LYS A 9 -10.82 5.26 -2.57
N ASN A 10 -10.23 4.86 -3.69
CA ASN A 10 -10.97 4.55 -4.91
C ASN A 10 -10.91 3.04 -5.15
N VAL A 11 -12.01 2.35 -4.86
CA VAL A 11 -12.11 0.92 -5.09
C VAL A 11 -12.49 0.68 -6.54
N THR A 12 -11.51 0.24 -7.34
CA THR A 12 -11.74 -0.11 -8.74
C THR A 12 -11.52 -1.61 -8.95
N ARG A 13 -12.42 -2.27 -9.70
CA ARG A 13 -12.23 -3.66 -10.14
C ARG A 13 -11.42 -3.69 -11.44
N ALA A 14 -10.22 -3.14 -11.41
CA ALA A 14 -9.31 -3.15 -12.55
C ALA A 14 -8.27 -4.28 -12.39
N VAL A 15 -7.80 -4.82 -13.51
CA VAL A 15 -6.61 -5.70 -13.54
C VAL A 15 -5.43 -4.83 -13.94
N PRO A 16 -4.54 -4.43 -13.00
CA PRO A 16 -3.47 -3.48 -13.27
C PRO A 16 -2.60 -3.90 -14.45
N GLU A 17 -2.31 -5.19 -14.60
CA GLU A 17 -1.49 -5.79 -15.66
C GLU A 17 -2.05 -5.57 -17.08
N ARG A 18 -3.34 -5.22 -17.22
CA ARG A 18 -3.95 -4.89 -18.51
C ARG A 18 -3.82 -3.41 -18.89
N SER A 19 -3.33 -2.58 -17.97
CA SER A 19 -3.09 -1.16 -18.22
C SER A 19 -1.82 -0.96 -19.05
N ARG A 20 -1.87 -0.06 -20.04
CA ARG A 20 -0.67 0.38 -20.77
C ARG A 20 0.36 1.09 -19.87
N ARG A 21 -0.05 1.53 -18.69
CA ARG A 21 0.80 2.20 -17.68
C ARG A 21 1.34 1.22 -16.63
N PHE A 22 1.06 -0.07 -16.75
CA PHE A 22 1.61 -1.07 -15.87
C PHE A 22 3.13 -1.15 -16.06
N ILE A 23 3.87 -1.00 -14.96
CA ILE A 23 5.33 -1.10 -14.98
C ILE A 23 5.73 -2.51 -14.56
N LYS A 24 5.47 -2.86 -13.30
CA LYS A 24 5.81 -4.16 -12.69
C LYS A 24 4.84 -4.49 -11.56
N LYS A 25 4.86 -5.75 -11.12
CA LYS A 25 4.16 -6.27 -9.94
C LYS A 25 5.13 -7.10 -9.13
N TYR A 26 5.06 -6.91 -7.82
CA TYR A 26 5.88 -7.62 -6.84
C TYR A 26 4.95 -8.28 -5.82
N LEU A 27 5.29 -9.50 -5.40
CA LEU A 27 4.69 -10.08 -4.21
C LEU A 27 5.32 -9.38 -3.01
N VAL A 28 4.49 -8.91 -2.09
CA VAL A 28 4.94 -8.18 -0.88
C VAL A 28 4.67 -8.97 0.39
N ALA A 29 3.58 -9.74 0.42
CA ALA A 29 3.26 -10.58 1.56
C ALA A 29 2.35 -11.73 1.14
N GLU A 30 2.47 -12.86 1.84
CA GLU A 30 1.46 -13.91 1.87
C GLU A 30 0.58 -13.74 3.11
N ILE A 31 -0.74 -13.76 2.93
CA ILE A 31 -1.71 -13.61 4.01
C ILE A 31 -2.39 -14.97 4.21
N ASP A 32 -2.39 -15.48 5.44
CA ASP A 32 -3.14 -16.70 5.75
C ASP A 32 -4.64 -16.47 5.56
N ARG A 33 -5.34 -17.50 5.09
CA ARG A 33 -6.76 -17.40 4.81
C ARG A 33 -7.59 -16.98 6.03
N GLN A 34 -7.14 -17.32 7.24
CA GLN A 34 -7.84 -16.95 8.47
C GLN A 34 -7.76 -15.44 8.76
N ASP A 35 -6.67 -14.79 8.36
CA ASP A 35 -6.38 -13.38 8.67
C ASP A 35 -6.91 -12.41 7.60
N VAL A 36 -7.40 -12.93 6.46
CA VAL A 36 -7.95 -12.11 5.36
C VAL A 36 -9.02 -11.14 5.84
N LYS A 37 -9.88 -11.56 6.78
CA LYS A 37 -10.93 -10.69 7.32
C LYS A 37 -10.33 -9.51 8.08
N ASP A 38 -9.31 -9.77 8.91
CA ASP A 38 -8.69 -8.77 9.76
C ASP A 38 -7.83 -7.80 8.93
N VAL A 39 -7.20 -8.29 7.85
CA VAL A 39 -6.55 -7.43 6.84
C VAL A 39 -7.56 -6.48 6.18
N ILE A 40 -8.73 -6.98 5.78
CA ILE A 40 -9.77 -6.13 5.17
C ILE A 40 -10.25 -5.08 6.17
N GLU A 41 -10.54 -5.48 7.41
CA GLU A 41 -10.96 -4.56 8.48
C GLU A 41 -9.90 -3.48 8.73
N PHE A 42 -8.62 -3.87 8.82
CA PHE A 42 -7.51 -2.93 8.96
C PHE A 42 -7.49 -1.92 7.80
N MET A 43 -7.56 -2.40 6.55
CA MET A 43 -7.50 -1.55 5.36
C MET A 43 -8.71 -0.61 5.25
N GLU A 44 -9.88 -1.00 5.73
CA GLU A 44 -11.09 -0.18 5.68
C GLU A 44 -11.14 0.84 6.82
N GLU A 45 -10.87 0.40 8.05
CA GLU A 45 -11.17 1.16 9.26
C GLU A 45 -9.95 1.78 9.95
N ARG A 46 -8.76 1.18 9.81
CA ARG A 46 -7.56 1.62 10.55
C ARG A 46 -6.51 2.31 9.71
N ALA A 47 -6.40 1.96 8.42
CA ALA A 47 -5.49 2.62 7.50
C ALA A 47 -5.93 4.09 7.28
N GLU A 48 -5.16 5.02 7.83
CA GLU A 48 -5.44 6.45 7.84
C GLU A 48 -5.15 7.12 6.49
N ILE A 49 -5.82 8.24 6.24
CA ILE A 49 -5.56 9.10 5.07
C ILE A 49 -5.19 10.49 5.57
N HIS A 50 -3.95 10.88 5.34
CA HIS A 50 -3.39 12.15 5.81
C HIS A 50 -3.55 13.26 4.76
N ASN A 51 -4.80 13.68 4.55
CA ASN A 51 -5.16 14.78 3.62
C ASN A 51 -4.71 16.18 4.09
N GLU A 52 -4.13 16.28 5.28
CA GLU A 52 -3.53 17.48 5.85
C GLU A 52 -2.05 17.65 5.48
N ILE A 53 -1.40 16.58 4.99
CA ILE A 53 0.02 16.58 4.62
C ILE A 53 0.13 16.73 3.11
N VAL A 54 0.64 17.87 2.64
CA VAL A 54 0.70 18.22 1.20
C VAL A 54 1.53 17.23 0.38
N GLU A 55 2.60 16.71 0.98
CA GLU A 55 3.53 15.78 0.33
C GLU A 55 3.01 14.34 0.37
N TRP A 56 2.05 14.05 1.25
CA TRP A 56 1.48 12.72 1.42
C TRP A 56 0.56 12.39 0.26
N ASN A 57 0.78 11.23 -0.32
CA ASN A 57 0.10 10.79 -1.52
C ASN A 57 -0.33 9.33 -1.44
N CYS A 58 -0.87 8.80 -2.54
CA CYS A 58 -1.41 7.45 -2.58
C CYS A 58 -0.35 6.36 -2.39
N GLN A 59 0.92 6.65 -2.64
CA GLN A 59 2.03 5.74 -2.38
C GLN A 59 2.32 5.65 -0.89
N ASP A 60 2.35 6.79 -0.19
CA ASP A 60 2.54 6.84 1.27
C ASP A 60 1.44 6.04 1.97
N TYR A 61 0.18 6.22 1.53
CA TYR A 61 -0.94 5.38 1.98
C TYR A 61 -0.66 3.88 1.88
N CYS A 62 -0.17 3.41 0.72
CA CYS A 62 0.11 2.00 0.53
C CYS A 62 1.25 1.50 1.41
N LEU A 63 2.31 2.30 1.58
CA LEU A 63 3.47 1.93 2.41
C LEU A 63 3.12 1.92 3.90
N GLU A 64 2.44 2.94 4.40
CA GLU A 64 1.98 3.04 5.79
C GLU A 64 0.96 1.95 6.12
N ALA A 65 0.05 1.64 5.19
CA ALA A 65 -0.90 0.54 5.39
C ALA A 65 -0.19 -0.82 5.47
N LEU A 66 0.84 -1.06 4.65
CA LEU A 66 1.65 -2.28 4.71
C LEU A 66 2.45 -2.38 6.01
N GLU A 67 3.01 -1.26 6.48
CA GLU A 67 3.69 -1.19 7.78
C GLU A 67 2.73 -1.47 8.93
N GLY A 68 1.54 -0.86 8.93
CA GLY A 68 0.54 -1.11 9.97
C GLY A 68 0.00 -2.54 9.96
N LEU A 69 -0.13 -3.19 8.80
CA LEU A 69 -0.47 -4.62 8.72
C LEU A 69 0.62 -5.50 9.38
N ARG A 70 1.89 -5.17 9.17
CA ARG A 70 3.02 -5.85 9.84
C ARG A 70 2.97 -5.61 11.36
N GLU A 71 2.81 -4.37 11.81
CA GLU A 71 2.74 -4.04 13.25
C GLU A 71 1.58 -4.71 13.98
N ASN A 72 0.50 -5.05 13.27
CA ASN A 72 -0.63 -5.79 13.80
C ASN A 72 -0.49 -7.33 13.63
N PHE A 73 0.69 -7.83 13.24
CA PHE A 73 0.98 -9.25 13.00
C PHE A 73 0.10 -9.91 11.92
N LEU A 74 -0.46 -9.11 11.01
CA LEU A 74 -1.28 -9.60 9.88
C LEU A 74 -0.43 -9.92 8.64
N ILE A 75 0.82 -9.47 8.65
CA ILE A 75 1.89 -9.87 7.73
C ILE A 75 3.04 -10.37 8.58
N SER A 76 3.68 -11.46 8.17
CA SER A 76 4.82 -12.04 8.89
C SER A 76 6.05 -11.14 8.82
N ASP A 77 6.72 -10.93 9.96
CA ASP A 77 8.02 -10.25 10.05
C ASP A 77 9.15 -11.00 9.33
N ASP A 78 9.03 -12.33 9.21
CA ASP A 78 9.97 -13.21 8.50
C ASP A 78 9.61 -13.38 7.01
N ASP A 79 8.63 -12.65 6.48
CA ASP A 79 8.32 -12.73 5.05
C ASP A 79 9.43 -12.05 4.25
N GLU A 80 10.35 -12.85 3.70
CA GLU A 80 11.46 -12.38 2.85
C GLU A 80 10.95 -11.52 1.67
N ASN A 81 9.70 -11.71 1.23
CA ASN A 81 9.09 -10.92 0.17
C ASN A 81 8.71 -9.51 0.62
N TYR A 82 8.52 -9.28 1.93
CA TYR A 82 8.17 -7.97 2.45
C TYR A 82 9.33 -6.99 2.33
N GLU A 83 10.51 -7.34 2.85
CA GLU A 83 11.69 -6.47 2.75
C GLU A 83 12.10 -6.23 1.30
N ASP A 84 12.15 -7.28 0.48
CA ASP A 84 12.50 -7.20 -0.94
C ASP A 84 11.45 -6.41 -1.74
N GLY A 85 10.16 -6.66 -1.49
CA GLY A 85 9.05 -6.00 -2.18
C GLY A 85 8.95 -4.51 -1.86
N ILE A 86 9.11 -4.14 -0.59
CA ILE A 86 9.13 -2.73 -0.15
C ILE A 86 10.38 -2.03 -0.70
N GLY A 87 11.56 -2.65 -0.59
CA GLY A 87 12.81 -2.10 -1.11
C GLY A 87 12.74 -1.81 -2.61
N LYS A 88 12.25 -2.77 -3.40
CA LYS A 88 12.03 -2.59 -4.84
C LYS A 88 11.00 -1.53 -5.16
N THR A 89 9.94 -1.41 -4.36
CA THR A 89 8.91 -0.38 -4.55
C THR A 89 9.48 1.02 -4.30
N LYS A 90 10.34 1.16 -3.29
CA LYS A 90 11.07 2.41 -2.99
C LYS A 90 12.11 2.77 -4.06
N GLU A 91 12.69 1.80 -4.78
CA GLU A 91 13.63 2.09 -5.88
C GLU A 91 12.99 2.87 -7.05
N TYR A 92 11.70 2.65 -7.32
CA TYR A 92 10.95 3.42 -8.34
C TYR A 92 10.58 4.85 -7.87
N TYR A 93 10.96 5.25 -6.66
CA TYR A 93 10.79 6.59 -6.07
C TYR A 93 11.85 7.61 -6.55
N GLY A 94 12.57 7.33 -7.65
CA GLY A 94 13.50 8.31 -8.23
C GLY A 94 12.84 9.71 -8.38
N PRO A 95 13.57 10.80 -8.10
CA PRO A 95 13.00 12.08 -7.69
C PRO A 95 12.05 12.63 -8.76
N GLY A 96 10.84 12.98 -8.33
CA GLY A 96 9.91 13.81 -9.11
C GLY A 96 10.40 15.25 -9.24
#